data_AF-A0A662U372-F1
#
_entry.id   AF-A0A662U372-F1
#
_cell.length_a   1.000
_cell.length_b   1.000
_cell.length_c   1.000
_cell.angle_alpha   90.00
_cell.angle_beta   90.00
_cell.angle_gamma   90.00
#
_symmetry.space_group_name_H-M   'P 1'
#
loop_
_entity.id
_entity.type
_entity.pdbx_description
1 polymer ?
#
loop_
_entity_poly.entity_id
_entity_poly.type
_entity_poly.pdbx_seq_one_letter_code
_entity_poly.pdbx_strand_id
1 'polypeptide(L)'
;VFTGCAHPGIIKIVEKAKELVDAKIHLVVGGFHLGGTGEEEIKRIATSLHMLGVERVMPCHCTGSLATKIFAESYGQGFVGCGVGKTVEVG
;
A
#
# COMPACT_ATOMS: atom_id res chain seq x y z
N VAL A 1 7.52 5.34 -1.14
CA VAL A 1 7.09 5.65 0.25
C VAL A 1 7.29 4.42 1.13
N PHE A 2 7.96 4.57 2.27
CA PHE A 2 8.11 3.50 3.26
C PHE A 2 7.33 3.88 4.54
N THR A 3 6.59 2.94 5.12
CA THR A 3 5.85 3.13 6.36
C THR A 3 5.97 1.90 7.27
N GLY A 4 5.89 2.12 8.58
CA GLY A 4 5.88 1.04 9.57
C GLY A 4 4.54 0.32 9.60
N CYS A 5 3.55 0.91 10.27
CA CYS A 5 2.19 0.34 10.37
C CYS A 5 1.09 1.36 9.98
N ALA A 6 1.41 2.57 9.50
CA ALA A 6 0.40 3.49 8.95
C ALA A 6 -0.86 3.76 9.82
N HIS A 7 -0.76 3.80 11.16
CA HIS A 7 -1.91 4.07 12.04
C HIS A 7 -2.73 5.34 11.67
N PRO A 8 -2.13 6.45 11.19
CA PRO A 8 -2.91 7.61 10.72
C PRO A 8 -3.77 7.34 9.47
N GLY A 9 -3.53 6.23 8.76
CA GLY A 9 -4.13 5.85 7.49
C GLY A 9 -3.14 5.93 6.33
N ILE A 10 -3.08 4.88 5.50
CA ILE A 10 -2.13 4.82 4.37
C ILE A 10 -2.39 5.90 3.32
N ILE A 11 -3.66 6.25 3.08
CA ILE A 11 -4.07 7.32 2.15
C ILE A 11 -3.44 8.65 2.59
N LYS A 12 -3.61 9.05 3.86
CA LYS A 12 -3.07 10.31 4.38
C LYS A 12 -1.55 10.39 4.29
N ILE A 13 -0.86 9.27 4.50
CA ILE A 13 0.59 9.21 4.37
C ILE A 13 1.01 9.43 2.91
N VAL A 14 0.31 8.81 1.96
CA VAL A 14 0.59 8.96 0.53
C VAL A 14 0.28 10.38 0.06
N GLU A 15 -0.85 10.96 0.45
CA GLU A 15 -1.18 12.37 0.20
C GLU A 15 -0.09 13.29 0.74
N LYS A 16 0.33 13.09 1.99
CA LYS A 16 1.37 13.92 2.58
C LYS A 16 2.70 13.79 1.85
N ALA A 17 3.06 12.59 1.41
CA ALA A 17 4.26 12.39 0.62
C ALA A 17 4.19 13.17 -0.71
N LYS A 18 3.05 13.16 -1.41
CA LYS A 18 2.86 13.93 -2.65
C LYS A 18 2.93 15.45 -2.45
N GLU A 19 2.50 15.95 -1.30
CA GLU A 19 2.66 17.38 -0.97
C GLU A 19 4.12 17.77 -0.75
N LEU A 20 4.94 16.85 -0.21
CA LEU A 20 6.33 17.11 0.15
C LEU A 20 7.28 16.96 -1.04
N VAL A 21 6.93 16.16 -2.04
CA VAL A 21 7.73 15.91 -3.23
C VAL A 21 6.86 15.94 -4.47
N ASP A 22 7.25 16.78 -5.44
CA ASP A 22 6.64 16.84 -6.77
C ASP A 22 7.12 15.67 -7.65
N ALA A 23 6.73 14.46 -7.25
CA ALA A 23 7.11 13.23 -7.92
C ALA A 23 5.98 12.19 -7.85
N LYS A 24 5.97 11.28 -8.83
CA LYS A 24 5.06 10.12 -8.82
C LYS A 24 5.49 9.13 -7.74
N ILE A 25 4.50 8.51 -7.09
CA ILE A 25 4.77 7.45 -6.12
C ILE A 25 4.80 6.12 -6.84
N HIS A 26 6.02 5.66 -7.13
CA HIS A 26 6.22 4.37 -7.82
C HIS A 26 5.82 3.17 -6.94
N LEU A 27 6.24 3.16 -5.66
CA LEU A 27 6.00 2.04 -4.75
C LEU A 27 5.70 2.52 -3.32
N VAL A 28 4.68 1.92 -2.70
CA VAL A 28 4.37 2.07 -1.27
C VAL A 28 4.64 0.75 -0.55
N VAL A 29 5.57 0.78 0.41
CA VAL A 29 6.01 -0.39 1.18
C VAL A 29 5.67 -0.19 2.66
N GLY A 30 5.09 -1.20 3.30
CA GLY A 30 4.90 -1.17 4.75
C GLY A 30 3.65 -1.87 5.25
N GLY A 31 3.44 -1.82 6.56
CA GLY A 31 2.18 -2.19 7.18
C GLY A 31 1.15 -1.08 7.00
N PHE A 32 -0.05 -1.46 6.53
CA PHE A 32 -1.14 -0.52 6.25
C PHE A 32 -2.19 -0.48 7.38
N HIS A 33 -2.03 -1.32 8.42
CA HIS A 33 -2.93 -1.45 9.57
C HIS A 33 -4.40 -1.64 9.20
N LEU A 34 -4.64 -2.63 8.33
CA LEU A 34 -5.97 -3.00 7.87
C LEU A 34 -6.44 -4.34 8.45
N GLY A 35 -5.70 -4.86 9.44
CA GLY A 35 -6.10 -6.05 10.18
C GLY A 35 -7.42 -5.79 10.92
N GLY A 36 -8.48 -6.50 10.52
CA GLY A 36 -9.82 -6.31 11.08
C GLY A 36 -10.68 -5.27 10.35
N THR A 37 -10.16 -4.62 9.31
CA THR A 37 -10.94 -3.73 8.45
C THR A 37 -11.87 -4.54 7.53
N GLY A 38 -13.10 -4.08 7.32
CA GLY A 38 -14.06 -4.73 6.43
C GLY A 38 -13.65 -4.66 4.96
N GLU A 39 -14.04 -5.67 4.18
CA GLU A 39 -13.66 -5.84 2.77
C GLU A 39 -13.94 -4.60 1.92
N GLU A 40 -15.13 -4.01 2.03
CA GLU A 40 -15.52 -2.84 1.24
C GLU A 40 -14.67 -1.60 1.54
N GLU A 41 -14.24 -1.43 2.79
CA GLU A 41 -13.33 -0.34 3.16
C GLU A 41 -11.93 -0.59 2.59
N ILE A 42 -11.45 -1.83 2.60
CA ILE A 42 -10.16 -2.15 1.99
C ILE A 42 -10.18 -1.90 0.48
N LYS A 43 -11.25 -2.29 -0.23
CA LYS A 43 -11.41 -2.01 -1.66
C LYS A 43 -11.42 -0.50 -1.94
N ARG A 44 -12.11 0.29 -1.11
CA ARG A 44 -12.07 1.75 -1.19
C ARG A 44 -10.65 2.27 -1.03
N ILE A 45 -9.91 1.80 -0.03
CA ILE A 45 -8.52 2.22 0.20
C ILE A 45 -7.63 1.87 -0.99
N ALA A 46 -7.72 0.66 -1.53
CA ALA A 46 -6.95 0.26 -2.71
C ALA A 46 -7.27 1.14 -3.93
N THR A 47 -8.55 1.44 -4.15
CA THR A 47 -9.00 2.34 -5.22
C THR A 47 -8.47 3.76 -5.01
N SER A 48 -8.50 4.28 -3.78
CA SER A 48 -7.96 5.61 -3.45
C SER A 48 -6.46 5.69 -3.71
N LEU A 49 -5.69 4.66 -3.37
CA LEU A 49 -4.25 4.64 -3.68
C LEU A 49 -3.99 4.64 -5.19
N HIS A 50 -4.77 3.91 -5.98
CA HIS A 50 -4.73 3.99 -7.45
C HIS A 50 -5.04 5.40 -7.98
N MET A 51 -6.10 6.04 -7.46
CA MET A 51 -6.46 7.40 -7.85
C MET A 51 -5.39 8.43 -7.46
N LEU A 52 -4.66 8.18 -6.37
CA LEU A 52 -3.49 8.97 -5.99
C LEU A 52 -2.26 8.71 -6.88
N GLY A 53 -2.35 7.79 -7.84
CA GLY A 53 -1.30 7.49 -8.80
C GLY A 53 -0.19 6.60 -8.22
N VAL A 54 -0.50 5.80 -7.19
CA VAL A 54 0.43 4.80 -6.67
C VAL A 54 0.50 3.63 -7.66
N GLU A 55 1.65 3.42 -8.27
CA GLU A 55 1.81 2.39 -9.31
C GLU A 55 1.92 0.98 -8.71
N ARG A 56 2.58 0.85 -7.56
CA ARG A 56 2.85 -0.44 -6.92
C ARG A 56 2.67 -0.39 -5.41
N VAL A 57 2.28 -1.53 -4.83
CA VAL A 57 2.15 -1.70 -3.38
C VAL A 57 2.84 -2.97 -2.91
N MET A 58 3.51 -2.87 -1.76
CA MET A 58 4.07 -3.99 -1.02
C MET A 58 3.54 -3.97 0.42
N PRO A 59 2.26 -4.32 0.64
CA PRO A 59 1.70 -4.42 1.98
C PRO A 59 2.39 -5.53 2.78
N CYS A 60 2.67 -5.27 4.06
CA CYS A 60 3.32 -6.24 4.94
C CYS A 60 2.87 -6.14 6.40
N HIS A 61 3.46 -6.94 7.28
CA HIS A 61 3.28 -6.88 8.73
C HIS A 61 1.80 -6.84 9.19
N CYS A 62 1.31 -5.68 9.63
CA CYS A 62 -0.02 -5.49 10.23
C CYS A 62 -1.16 -5.30 9.21
N THR A 63 -0.90 -5.42 7.90
CA THR A 63 -1.94 -5.23 6.87
C THR A 63 -3.04 -6.31 6.93
N GLY A 64 -2.69 -7.56 7.27
CA GLY A 64 -3.64 -8.66 7.36
C GLY A 64 -3.90 -9.38 6.03
N SER A 65 -4.36 -10.64 6.12
CA SER A 65 -4.49 -11.56 4.98
C SER A 65 -5.58 -11.14 3.99
N LEU A 66 -6.76 -10.77 4.48
CA LEU A 66 -7.87 -10.28 3.65
C LEU A 66 -7.43 -9.05 2.85
N ALA A 67 -6.81 -8.08 3.50
CA ALA A 67 -6.36 -6.88 2.81
C ALA A 67 -5.26 -7.18 1.80
N THR A 68 -4.30 -8.03 2.15
CA THR A 68 -3.24 -8.46 1.23
C THR A 68 -3.83 -9.11 -0.03
N LYS A 69 -4.86 -9.95 0.11
CA LYS A 69 -5.56 -10.56 -1.02
C LYS A 69 -6.24 -9.51 -1.91
N ILE A 70 -7.00 -8.58 -1.31
CA ILE A 70 -7.69 -7.52 -2.05
C ILE A 70 -6.70 -6.62 -2.78
N PHE A 71 -5.57 -6.27 -2.15
CA PHE A 71 -4.50 -5.51 -2.81
C PHE A 71 -3.89 -6.29 -3.96
N ALA A 72 -3.66 -7.60 -3.82
CA ALA A 72 -3.16 -8.44 -4.90
C ALA A 72 -4.13 -8.46 -6.09
N GLU A 73 -5.43 -8.60 -5.85
CA GLU A 73 -6.47 -8.57 -6.88
C GLU A 73 -6.59 -7.18 -7.53
N SER A 74 -6.55 -6.10 -6.74
CA SER A 74 -6.74 -4.72 -7.23
C SER A 74 -5.54 -4.17 -8.00
N TYR A 75 -4.32 -4.57 -7.62
CA TYR A 75 -3.09 -4.08 -8.23
C TYR A 75 -2.54 -5.02 -9.31
N GLY A 76 -2.90 -6.31 -9.33
CA GLY A 76 -2.41 -7.28 -10.31
C GLY A 76 -0.87 -7.26 -10.40
N GLN A 77 -0.33 -6.87 -11.55
CA GLN A 77 1.13 -6.76 -11.75
C GLN A 77 1.80 -5.68 -10.88
N GLY A 78 1.05 -4.71 -10.38
CA GLY A 78 1.55 -3.69 -9.45
C GLY A 78 1.65 -4.19 -8.00
N PHE A 79 1.15 -5.39 -7.69
CA PHE A 79 1.28 -5.98 -6.37
C PHE A 79 2.63 -6.66 -6.22
N VAL A 80 3.34 -6.31 -5.15
CA VAL A 80 4.60 -6.95 -4.77
C VAL A 80 4.37 -7.68 -3.44
N GLY A 81 4.44 -9.02 -3.47
CA GLY A 81 4.33 -9.80 -2.23
C GLY A 81 5.51 -9.50 -1.29
N CYS A 82 5.26 -9.31 0.00
CA CYS A 82 6.32 -9.09 1.00
C CYS A 82 6.70 -10.40 1.72
N GLY A 83 7.97 -10.58 2.07
CA GLY A 83 8.46 -11.71 2.86
C GLY A 83 9.82 -11.43 3.49
N VAL A 84 10.13 -12.09 4.61
CA VAL A 84 11.45 -11.95 5.25
C VAL A 84 12.54 -12.44 4.29
N GLY A 85 13.66 -11.71 4.21
CA GLY A 85 14.76 -12.01 3.30
C GLY A 85 14.47 -11.68 1.83
N LYS A 86 13.31 -11.08 1.51
CA LYS A 86 12.99 -10.68 0.15
C LYS A 86 13.82 -9.45 -0.26
N THR A 87 14.50 -9.58 -1.39
CA THR A 87 15.10 -8.44 -2.11
C THR A 87 14.13 -7.94 -3.17
N VAL A 88 14.04 -6.62 -3.31
CA VAL A 88 13.24 -5.96 -4.35
C VAL A 88 14.12 -4.91 -5.00
N GLU A 89 14.27 -5.00 -6.32
CA GLU A 89 14.89 -3.96 -7.12
C GLU A 89 13.83 -2.95 -7.54
N VAL A 90 14.15 -1.67 -7.33
CA VAL A 90 13.30 -0.53 -7.68
C VAL A 90 14.08 0.23 -8.75
N GLY A 91 13.54 0.25 -9.96
CA GLY A 91 14.19 0.85 -11.14
C GLY A 91 14.28 2.36 -11.09
#